data_AF-A0A848P2G7-F1
#
_entry.id   AF-A0A848P2G7-F1
#
_cell.length_a   1.000
_cell.length_b   1.000
_cell.length_c   1.000
_cell.angle_alpha   90.00
_cell.angle_beta   90.00
_cell.angle_gamma   90.00
#
_symmetry.space_group_name_H-M   'P 1'
#
loop_
_entity.id
_entity.type
_entity.pdbx_description
1 polymer ?
#
loop_
_entity_poly.entity_id
_entity_poly.type
_entity_poly.pdbx_seq_one_letter_code
_entity_poly.pdbx_strand_id
1 'polypeptide(L)' 'MRRNWRLVHFSMSLIDYVVAHELAHLKEMNHSPRFWDTVESIFPGFHEALEQLRAHPPEYLPAFEGARLR' A
#
# COMPACT_ATOMS: atom_id res chain seq x y z
N MET A 1 7.61 -0.72 -12.11
CA MET A 1 7.33 0.33 -11.12
C MET A 1 7.64 1.71 -11.71
N ARG A 2 6.64 2.41 -12.24
CA ARG A 2 6.78 3.83 -12.66
C ARG A 2 6.56 4.67 -11.40
N ARG A 3 7.67 5.16 -10.81
CA ARG A 3 7.68 5.90 -9.54
C ARG A 3 6.86 7.19 -9.66
N ASN A 4 5.69 7.22 -9.04
CA ASN A 4 4.95 8.45 -8.81
C ASN A 4 5.69 9.26 -7.73
N TRP A 5 6.53 10.18 -8.16
CA TRP A 5 7.30 11.13 -7.36
C TRP A 5 6.43 12.17 -6.62
N ARG A 6 5.10 12.04 -6.69
CA ARG A 6 4.13 12.94 -6.05
C ARG A 6 3.76 12.53 -4.61
N LEU A 7 4.43 11.52 -4.04
CA LEU A 7 4.21 11.07 -2.66
C LEU A 7 4.72 12.05 -1.58
N VAL A 8 5.44 13.11 -1.96
CA VAL A 8 6.12 14.03 -1.02
C VAL A 8 5.15 14.90 -0.18
N HIS A 9 3.87 14.95 -0.54
CA HIS A 9 2.83 15.69 0.20
C HIS A 9 1.94 14.83 1.10
N PHE A 10 2.22 13.52 1.19
CA PHE A 10 1.38 12.62 1.96
C PHE A 10 1.68 12.65 3.46
N SER A 11 0.68 12.28 4.27
CA SER A 11 0.85 12.02 5.69
C SER A 11 1.93 10.95 5.89
N MET A 12 2.67 11.02 7.00
CA MET A 12 3.71 10.03 7.33
C MET A 12 3.19 8.59 7.25
N SER A 13 1.97 8.34 7.72
CA SER A 13 1.31 7.04 7.69
C SER A 13 1.16 6.46 6.28
N LEU A 14 0.98 7.31 5.26
CA LEU A 14 0.86 6.86 3.87
C LEU A 14 2.21 6.48 3.27
N ILE A 15 3.27 7.19 3.67
CA ILE A 15 4.64 6.83 3.30
C ILE A 15 5.00 5.47 3.93
N ASP A 16 4.69 5.28 5.21
CA ASP A 16 4.93 4.03 5.92
C ASP A 16 4.18 2.86 5.27
N TYR A 17 2.93 3.07 4.85
CA TYR A 17 2.16 2.08 4.09
C TYR A 17 2.84 1.72 2.76
N VAL A 18 3.27 2.70 1.97
CA VAL A 18 3.96 2.42 0.69
C VAL A 18 5.27 1.68 0.92
N VAL A 19 6.05 2.04 1.93
CA VAL A 19 7.29 1.33 2.27
C VAL A 19 6.99 -0.12 2.68
N ALA A 20 6.02 -0.34 3.57
CA ALA A 20 5.61 -1.68 3.98
C ALA A 20 5.12 -2.52 2.77
N HIS A 21 4.40 -1.89 1.84
CA HIS A 21 3.91 -2.51 0.62
C HIS A 21 5.05 -2.99 -0.29
N GLU A 22 6.02 -2.12 -0.57
CA GLU A 22 7.18 -2.45 -1.40
C GLU A 22 8.08 -3.51 -0.73
N LEU A 23 8.21 -3.48 0.60
CA LEU A 23 8.92 -4.51 1.35
C LEU A 23 8.20 -5.87 1.32
N ALA A 24 6.87 -5.88 1.40
CA ALA A 24 6.08 -7.11 1.28
C ALA A 24 6.23 -7.74 -0.11
N HIS A 25 6.37 -6.90 -1.15
CA HIS A 25 6.65 -7.39 -2.50
C HIS A 25 7.96 -8.16 -2.62
N LEU A 26 8.96 -7.89 -1.78
CA LEU A 26 10.20 -8.69 -1.77
C LEU A 26 9.97 -10.16 -1.42
N LYS A 27 8.87 -10.49 -0.74
CA LYS A 27 8.49 -11.86 -0.35
C LYS A 27 7.37 -12.44 -1.22
N GLU A 28 6.37 -11.63 -1.55
CA GLU A 28 5.18 -12.06 -2.29
C GLU A 28 4.85 -11.04 -3.40
N MET A 29 5.00 -11.41 -4.66
CA MET A 29 4.81 -10.47 -5.79
C MET A 29 3.34 -10.14 -6.06
N ASN A 30 2.44 -11.05 -5.70
CA ASN A 30 1.00 -10.89 -5.90
C ASN A 30 0.34 -10.44 -4.58
N HIS A 31 -0.67 -9.57 -4.65
CA HIS A 31 -1.49 -9.11 -3.50
C HIS A 31 -2.44 -10.20 -2.93
N SER A 32 -1.90 -11.40 -2.72
CA SER A 32 -2.58 -12.54 -2.10
C SER A 32 -2.80 -12.34 -0.59
N PRO A 33 -3.57 -13.19 0.10
CA PRO A 33 -3.70 -13.10 1.57
C PRO A 33 -2.34 -13.07 2.30
N ARG A 34 -1.36 -13.87 1.86
CA ARG A 34 0.00 -13.91 2.43
C ARG A 34 0.76 -12.59 2.28
N PHE A 35 0.48 -11.85 1.19
CA PHE A 35 1.03 -10.51 1.01
C PHE A 35 0.48 -9.56 2.07
N TRP A 36 -0.84 -9.58 2.29
CA TRP A 36 -1.48 -8.72 3.28
C TRP A 36 -1.08 -9.09 4.71
N ASP A 37 -0.92 -10.38 5.03
CA ASP A 37 -0.34 -10.83 6.30
C ASP A 37 1.07 -10.25 6.50
N THR A 38 1.87 -10.20 5.42
CA THR A 38 3.22 -9.63 5.46
C THR A 38 3.17 -8.11 5.66
N VAL A 39 2.26 -7.41 4.97
CA VAL A 39 2.07 -5.96 5.17
C VAL A 39 1.66 -5.67 6.61
N GLU A 40 0.68 -6.39 7.17
CA GLU A 40 0.23 -6.21 8.55
C GLU A 40 1.33 -6.52 9.56
N SER A 41 2.21 -7.49 9.27
CA SER A 41 3.36 -7.78 10.13
C SER A 41 4.41 -6.65 10.18
N ILE A 42 4.52 -5.85 9.11
CA ILE A 42 5.47 -4.73 9.01
C ILE A 42 4.84 -3.44 9.54
N PHE A 43 3.57 -3.21 9.19
CA PHE A 43 2.80 -2.03 9.57
C PHE A 43 1.41 -2.44 10.08
N PRO A 44 1.30 -2.79 11.37
CA PRO A 44 0.01 -3.12 11.99
C PRO A 44 -0.97 -1.96 11.85
N GLY A 45 -2.22 -2.25 11.48
CA GLY A 45 -3.23 -1.21 11.29
C GLY A 45 -3.14 -0.42 9.98
N PHE A 46 -2.41 -0.94 8.98
CA PHE A 46 -2.28 -0.29 7.65
C PHE A 46 -3.59 0.07 6.95
N HIS A 47 -4.71 -0.53 7.38
CA HIS A 47 -6.05 -0.29 6.87
C HIS A 47 -6.42 1.20 6.84
N GLU A 48 -6.07 1.98 7.86
CA GLU A 48 -6.38 3.42 7.90
C GLU A 48 -5.62 4.18 6.80
N ALA A 49 -4.33 3.86 6.61
CA ALA A 49 -3.53 4.45 5.53
C ALA A 49 -4.03 4.01 4.14
N LEU A 50 -4.50 2.77 4.01
CA LEU A 50 -5.13 2.27 2.79
C LEU A 50 -6.44 3.01 2.48
N GLU A 51 -7.29 3.27 3.47
CA GLU A 51 -8.52 4.04 3.31
C GLU A 51 -8.24 5.48 2.90
N GLN A 52 -7.29 6.14 3.57
CA GLN A 52 -6.83 7.47 3.19
C GLN A 52 -6.35 7.49 1.74
N LEU A 53 -5.51 6.51 1.35
CA LEU A 53 -4.98 6.41 0.01
C LEU A 53 -6.10 6.19 -1.04
N ARG A 54 -7.10 5.37 -0.74
CA ARG A 54 -8.29 5.16 -1.61
C ARG A 54 -9.15 6.40 -1.80
N ALA A 55 -9.13 7.34 -0.84
CA ALA A 55 -9.85 8.61 -0.95
C ALA A 55 -9.17 9.61 -1.90
N HIS A 56 -7.90 9.37 -2.28
CA HIS A 56 -7.21 10.18 -3.28
C HIS A 56 -7.50 9.72 -4.71
N PRO A 57 -7.44 10.62 -5.71
CA PRO A 57 -7.72 10.25 -7.09
C PRO A 57 -6.75 9.17 -7.59
N PRO A 58 -7.18 8.33 -8.56
CA PRO A 58 -6.49 7.10 -8.95
C PRO A 58 -5.08 7.32 -9.53
N GLU A 59 -4.73 8.56 -9.88
CA GLU A 59 -3.37 8.93 -10.26
C GLU A 59 -2.34 8.75 -9.12
N TYR A 60 -2.79 8.70 -7.86
CA TYR A 60 -1.97 8.47 -6.67
C TYR A 60 -2.02 7.04 -6.16
N LEU A 61 -2.99 6.25 -6.62
CA LEU A 61 -3.03 4.83 -6.32
C LEU A 61 -1.94 4.16 -7.16
N PRO A 62 -0.97 3.44 -6.55
CA PRO A 62 -0.38 2.30 -7.24
C PRO A 62 -1.52 1.51 -7.88
N ALA A 63 -1.35 1.02 -9.09
CA ALA A 63 -2.37 0.27 -9.80
C ALA A 63 -2.69 -1.02 -9.00
N PHE A 64 -3.53 -0.90 -7.98
CA PHE A 64 -3.90 -1.95 -7.05
C PHE A 64 -5.09 -2.70 -7.64
N GLU A 65 -4.84 -3.50 -8.67
CA GLU A 65 -5.75 -4.58 -9.00
C GLU A 65 -5.57 -5.68 -7.94
N GLY A 66 -6.45 -5.72 -6.92
CA GLY A 66 -6.48 -6.89 -6.03
C GLY A 66 -7.15 -6.71 -4.68
N ALA A 67 -7.33 -5.50 -4.18
CA ALA A 67 -7.92 -5.30 -2.86
C ALA A 67 -9.46 -5.28 -2.92
N ARG A 68 -10.04 -6.40 -3.39
CA ARG A 68 -11.43 -6.77 -3.06
C ARG A 68 -11.35 -7.64 -1.81
N LEU A 69 -11.27 -6.97 -0.66
CA LEU A 69 -11.55 -7.61 0.62
C LEU A 69 -12.99 -8.14 0.54
N ARG A 70 -13.14 -9.47 0.66
CA ARG A 70 -14.40 -10.05 1.11
C ARG A 70 -14.44 -9.96 2.63
#